data_AF-A0A812TEP1-F1
#
_entry.id   AF-A0A812TEP1-F1
#
_cell.length_a   1.000
_cell.length_b   1.000
_cell.length_c   1.000
_cell.angle_alpha   90.00
_cell.angle_beta   90.00
_cell.angle_gamma   90.00
#
_symmetry.space_group_name_H-M   'P 1'
#
loop_
_entity.id
_entity.type
_entity.pdbx_description
1 polymer ?
#
loop_
_entity_poly.entity_id
_entity_poly.type
_entity_poly.pdbx_seq_one_letter_code
_entity_poly.pdbx_strand_id
1 'polypeptide(L)'
;MASLCLLQQRGRKLVQEVGLEDVVAVASTAEQELRTSVFELLGSGHLLEAINGGFSLATISLSVSCLLIPVFLEASGCKTGGVLSSDRRALRVVWLGQWVLATIDMTILTPVSYDLVQQLGYGAVSSGFLLSAPQVLQPMGAILSRLITEGRSYAFLRRFIVSGLYLQALFTWSLVPVLHRCNAWSSEIVLGSTILLRSCGGMMLMIYGVPLSTMVYQYAASAEKPCLSIGLYLAMSLGVCLGPLVSSVLLTLGQYQPSQACNAGARAVQLMALLWSCETLLAAALLPQEIAGSNDDSHSRAQDRVDSQIVEELPIWLRKALVGLTILFSAGRSLGISAIEVATALLLESQYGWTPEKIGYALGAVFALTASAGLLVAMLRNTLLSEYVLMLSLAFFSIVGSLLFFDFGGGALQGVHHSSPLLLMTADMLVYACMFQLTAFMEGIATQAAVPDSTFSLENFIVVRNLAIQMPRALGPLMARWMIDAFGRNFYAGFMLVLMLVAVWAVCYAASRARKPSGPSATAVSSAAKEVS
;
A
#
# COMPACT_ATOMS: atom_id res chain seq x y z
N MET A 1 19.95 28.87 -7.64
CA MET A 1 20.57 30.03 -6.95
C MET A 1 19.79 31.33 -7.17
N ALA A 2 19.68 31.88 -8.39
CA ALA A 2 18.95 33.13 -8.64
C ALA A 2 17.45 33.09 -8.26
N SER A 3 16.76 31.98 -8.55
CA SER A 3 15.35 31.77 -8.17
C SER A 3 15.15 31.62 -6.65
N LEU A 4 16.17 31.11 -5.94
CA LEU A 4 16.20 31.01 -4.48
C LEU A 4 16.40 32.39 -3.85
N CYS A 5 17.28 33.22 -4.44
CA CYS A 5 17.44 34.63 -4.04
C CYS A 5 16.15 35.44 -4.23
N LEU A 6 15.43 35.25 -5.34
CA LEU A 6 14.16 35.94 -5.62
C LEU A 6 13.03 35.51 -4.67
N LEU A 7 12.96 34.22 -4.32
CA LEU A 7 12.04 33.70 -3.30
C LEU A 7 12.36 34.24 -1.91
N GLN A 8 13.64 34.32 -1.56
CA GLN A 8 14.10 34.87 -0.28
C GLN A 8 13.84 36.39 -0.19
N GLN A 9 13.97 37.12 -1.30
CA GLN A 9 13.71 38.56 -1.36
C GLN A 9 12.20 38.87 -1.31
N ARG A 10 11.35 38.06 -1.95
CA ARG A 10 9.88 38.14 -1.80
C ARG A 10 9.41 37.76 -0.40
N GLY A 11 10.04 36.76 0.21
CA GLY A 11 9.78 36.36 1.60
C GLY A 11 10.09 37.48 2.59
N ARG A 12 11.24 38.16 2.45
CA ARG A 12 11.59 39.30 3.31
C ARG A 12 10.62 40.47 3.20
N LYS A 13 10.09 40.74 2.00
CA LYS A 13 9.11 41.81 1.78
C LYS A 13 7.77 41.49 2.45
N LEU A 14 7.31 40.24 2.36
CA LEU A 14 6.10 39.74 3.04
C LEU A 14 6.26 39.73 4.58
N VAL A 15 7.46 39.46 5.09
CA VAL A 15 7.73 39.47 6.54
C VAL A 15 7.72 40.90 7.10
N GLN A 16 8.25 41.89 6.37
CA GLN A 16 8.19 43.29 6.76
C GLN A 16 6.76 43.85 6.76
N GLU A 17 5.90 43.36 5.87
CA GLU A 17 4.50 43.80 5.80
C GLU A 17 3.62 43.21 6.93
N VAL A 18 4.05 42.10 7.57
CA VAL A 18 3.24 41.36 8.57
C VAL A 18 3.78 41.49 10.01
N GLY A 19 4.95 42.11 10.22
CA GLY A 19 5.49 42.37 11.57
C GLY A 19 5.93 41.10 12.31
N LEU A 20 6.61 40.18 11.62
CA LEU A 20 7.08 38.88 12.13
C LEU A 20 8.61 38.81 12.36
N GLU A 21 9.24 39.94 12.71
CA GLU A 21 10.70 40.08 12.79
C GLU A 21 11.34 39.11 13.81
N ASP A 22 10.67 38.85 14.94
CA ASP A 22 11.18 37.98 16.00
C ASP A 22 11.19 36.49 15.60
N VAL A 23 10.25 36.05 14.76
CA VAL A 23 10.15 34.64 14.33
C VAL A 23 11.25 34.31 13.31
N VAL A 24 11.62 35.27 12.46
CA VAL A 24 12.70 35.10 11.48
C VAL A 24 14.07 35.08 12.16
N ALA A 25 14.26 35.85 13.24
CA ALA A 25 15.49 35.82 14.03
C ALA A 25 15.68 34.46 14.73
N VAL A 26 14.62 33.87 15.29
CA VAL A 26 14.69 32.55 15.94
C VAL A 26 14.95 31.44 14.91
N ALA A 27 14.28 31.49 13.75
CA ALA A 27 14.47 30.50 12.69
C ALA A 27 15.88 30.56 12.07
N SER A 28 16.43 31.75 11.87
CA SER A 28 17.79 31.91 11.32
C SER A 28 18.86 31.45 12.32
N THR A 29 18.65 31.69 13.61
CA THR A 29 19.56 31.23 14.68
C THR A 29 19.56 29.71 14.77
N ALA A 30 18.39 29.07 14.71
CA ALA A 30 18.27 27.62 14.71
C ALA A 30 18.86 26.96 13.45
N GLU A 31 18.68 27.56 12.27
CA GLU A 31 19.32 27.10 11.03
C GLU A 31 20.86 27.16 11.14
N GLN A 32 21.36 28.23 11.77
CA GLN A 32 22.78 28.43 11.95
C GLN A 32 23.38 27.44 12.95
N GLU A 33 22.72 27.20 14.10
CA GLU A 33 23.13 26.18 15.07
C GLU A 33 23.12 24.77 14.47
N LEU A 34 22.08 24.42 13.70
CA LEU A 34 22.00 23.14 12.99
C LEU A 34 23.16 22.95 12.02
N ARG A 35 23.54 24.01 11.29
CA ARG A 35 24.73 23.99 10.41
C ARG A 35 25.99 23.73 11.21
N THR A 36 26.23 24.45 12.32
CA THR A 36 27.45 24.29 13.12
C THR A 36 27.54 22.89 13.73
N SER A 37 26.45 22.36 14.29
CA SER A 37 26.42 21.01 14.86
C SER A 37 26.64 19.93 13.81
N VAL A 38 26.13 20.11 12.59
CA VAL A 38 26.42 19.21 11.46
C VAL A 38 27.91 19.31 11.08
N PHE A 39 28.49 20.51 11.00
CA PHE A 39 29.91 20.68 10.67
C PHE A 39 30.88 20.12 11.73
N GLU A 40 30.54 20.21 13.02
CA GLU A 40 31.35 19.59 14.09
C GLU A 40 31.25 18.05 14.06
N LEU A 41 30.06 17.50 13.78
CA LEU A 41 29.87 16.06 13.62
C LEU A 41 30.68 15.52 12.42
N LEU A 42 30.74 16.30 11.34
CA LEU A 42 31.51 16.01 10.11
C LEU A 42 33.04 16.04 10.33
N GLY A 43 33.53 16.72 11.38
CA GLY A 43 34.96 16.84 11.69
C GLY A 43 35.58 15.66 12.46
N SER A 44 34.77 14.74 12.98
CA SER A 44 35.26 13.59 13.74
C SER A 44 35.76 12.48 12.79
N GLY A 45 37.06 12.18 12.82
CA GLY A 45 37.74 11.28 11.86
C GLY A 45 37.18 9.85 11.74
N HIS A 46 36.34 9.39 12.68
CA HIS A 46 35.64 8.10 12.60
C HIS A 46 34.54 8.05 11.53
N LEU A 47 34.05 9.21 11.07
CA LEU A 47 33.05 9.30 10.01
C LEU A 47 33.69 9.03 8.64
N LEU A 48 34.96 9.42 8.42
CA LEU A 48 35.68 9.22 7.16
C LEU A 48 35.93 7.75 6.80
N GLU A 49 36.12 6.88 7.79
CA GLU A 49 36.21 5.43 7.55
C GLU A 49 34.86 4.80 7.20
N ALA A 50 33.74 5.34 7.72
CA ALA A 50 32.40 4.93 7.31
C ALA A 50 32.04 5.42 5.89
N ILE A 51 32.66 6.52 5.44
CA ILE A 51 32.46 7.14 4.12
C ILE A 51 33.19 6.37 3.02
N ASN A 52 34.36 5.79 3.29
CA ASN A 52 35.05 4.91 2.34
C ASN A 52 34.31 3.59 2.06
N GLY A 53 33.32 3.22 2.88
CA GLY A 53 32.43 2.07 2.66
C GLY A 53 31.27 2.30 1.68
N GLY A 54 31.24 3.43 0.95
CA GLY A 54 30.21 3.75 -0.05
C GLY A 54 29.05 4.60 0.46
N PHE A 55 29.13 5.10 1.71
CA PHE A 55 28.14 6.02 2.25
C PHE A 55 28.55 7.47 1.99
N SER A 56 27.92 8.15 1.03
CA SER A 56 28.13 9.59 0.85
C SER A 56 27.61 10.33 2.09
N LEU A 57 28.47 11.15 2.72
CA LEU A 57 28.09 12.12 3.76
C LEU A 57 26.83 12.90 3.44
N ALA A 58 26.67 13.24 2.16
CA ALA A 58 25.51 13.96 1.67
C ALA A 58 24.23 13.16 1.92
N THR A 59 24.27 11.83 1.88
CA THR A 59 23.09 10.99 2.11
C THR A 59 22.74 10.93 3.59
N ILE A 60 23.69 10.73 4.49
CA ILE A 60 23.41 10.76 5.95
C ILE A 60 22.94 12.15 6.36
N SER A 61 23.64 13.20 5.93
CA SER A 61 23.29 14.59 6.24
C SER A 61 21.92 14.95 5.68
N LEU A 62 21.62 14.64 4.42
CA LEU A 62 20.29 14.87 3.82
C LEU A 62 19.21 14.10 4.58
N SER A 63 19.49 12.86 4.98
CA SER A 63 18.52 12.02 5.70
C SER A 63 18.24 12.54 7.09
N VAL A 64 19.28 12.89 7.85
CA VAL A 64 19.14 13.50 9.18
C VAL A 64 18.45 14.85 9.07
N SER A 65 18.81 15.69 8.10
CA SER A 65 18.13 16.97 7.87
C SER A 65 16.65 16.78 7.49
N CYS A 66 16.34 15.84 6.59
CA CYS A 66 14.96 15.49 6.23
C CYS A 66 14.17 14.89 7.39
N LEU A 67 14.82 14.24 8.34
CA LEU A 67 14.20 13.68 9.54
C LEU A 67 13.99 14.71 10.66
N LEU A 68 14.82 15.76 10.74
CA LEU A 68 14.76 16.78 11.80
C LEU A 68 13.83 17.96 11.47
N ILE A 69 13.71 18.34 10.20
CA ILE A 69 12.81 19.44 9.77
C ILE A 69 11.33 19.22 10.16
N PRO A 70 10.70 18.04 10.06
CA PRO A 70 9.31 17.85 10.46
C PRO A 70 9.12 18.05 11.98
N VAL A 71 10.06 17.55 12.79
CA VAL A 71 10.08 17.72 14.25
C VAL A 71 10.21 19.19 14.62
N PHE A 72 11.06 19.93 13.91
CA PHE A 72 11.25 21.37 14.13
C PHE A 72 10.02 22.19 13.69
N LEU A 73 9.42 21.87 12.54
CA LEU A 73 8.17 22.49 12.06
C LEU A 73 7.00 22.25 13.03
N GLU A 74 7.00 21.11 13.73
CA GLU A 74 5.99 20.78 14.73
C GLU A 74 6.24 21.49 16.07
N ALA A 75 7.49 21.51 16.54
CA ALA A 75 7.90 22.16 17.79
C ALA A 75 7.74 23.69 17.74
N SER A 76 7.96 24.29 16.57
CA SER A 76 7.86 25.74 16.37
C SER A 76 6.42 26.28 16.35
N GLY A 77 5.40 25.41 16.38
CA GLY A 77 4.00 25.83 16.41
C GLY A 77 3.58 26.70 15.22
N CYS A 78 4.34 26.63 14.11
CA CYS A 78 4.19 27.52 12.98
C CYS A 78 2.82 27.28 12.33
N LYS A 79 1.89 28.22 12.56
CA LYS A 79 0.60 28.25 11.88
C LYS A 79 0.86 28.59 10.43
N THR A 80 0.89 27.60 9.54
CA THR A 80 0.80 27.82 8.10
C THR A 80 -0.62 28.29 7.76
N GLY A 81 -0.93 29.51 8.18
CA GLY A 81 -2.19 30.17 7.90
C GLY A 81 -2.21 30.66 6.46
N GLY A 82 -3.24 30.26 5.70
CA GLY A 82 -3.56 30.99 4.48
C GLY A 82 -4.22 30.17 3.38
N VAL A 83 -5.56 30.12 3.44
CA VAL A 83 -6.48 30.19 2.29
C VAL A 83 -6.73 28.90 1.48
N LEU A 84 -8.03 28.57 1.42
CA LEU A 84 -8.79 27.68 0.53
C LEU A 84 -8.90 26.20 0.93
N SER A 85 -9.99 25.61 0.42
CA SER A 85 -10.36 24.21 0.13
C SER A 85 -9.25 23.17 -0.18
N SER A 86 -7.99 23.52 0.04
CA SER A 86 -6.74 22.77 -0.06
C SER A 86 -6.62 21.63 0.96
N ASP A 87 -7.17 21.76 2.17
CA ASP A 87 -6.92 20.80 3.27
C ASP A 87 -7.40 19.38 2.93
N ARG A 88 -8.57 19.25 2.28
CA ARG A 88 -9.10 17.95 1.83
C ARG A 88 -8.19 17.30 0.80
N ARG A 89 -7.62 18.09 -0.12
CA ARG A 89 -6.71 17.60 -1.16
C ARG A 89 -5.37 17.19 -0.55
N ALA A 90 -4.83 18.01 0.34
CA ALA A 90 -3.59 17.75 1.07
C ALA A 90 -3.67 16.43 1.85
N LEU A 91 -4.75 16.23 2.61
CA LEU A 91 -4.99 15.00 3.37
C LEU A 91 -5.09 13.76 2.43
N ARG A 92 -5.78 13.89 1.29
CA ARG A 92 -5.86 12.83 0.27
C ARG A 92 -4.50 12.51 -0.34
N VAL A 93 -3.69 13.51 -0.64
CA VAL A 93 -2.36 13.33 -1.23
C VAL A 93 -1.44 12.59 -0.27
N VAL A 94 -1.37 13.01 0.99
CA VAL A 94 -0.57 12.31 2.02
C VAL A 94 -1.06 10.88 2.21
N TRP A 95 -2.38 10.67 2.29
CA TRP A 95 -2.94 9.33 2.44
C TRP A 95 -2.66 8.39 1.26
N LEU A 96 -2.87 8.88 0.03
CA LEU A 96 -2.57 8.09 -1.17
C LEU A 96 -1.07 7.86 -1.32
N GLY A 97 -0.25 8.89 -1.06
CA GLY A 97 1.22 8.82 -1.05
C GLY A 97 1.73 7.76 -0.08
N GLN A 98 1.22 7.75 1.15
CA GLN A 98 1.52 6.71 2.13
C GLN A 98 1.25 5.30 1.57
N TRP A 99 0.09 5.06 0.92
CA TRP A 99 -0.24 3.74 0.40
C TRP A 99 0.63 3.32 -0.79
N VAL A 100 1.05 4.27 -1.64
CA VAL A 100 2.07 4.00 -2.67
C VAL A 100 3.38 3.58 -2.00
N LEU A 101 3.88 4.36 -1.04
CA LEU A 101 5.16 4.06 -0.38
C LEU A 101 5.13 2.75 0.42
N ALA A 102 4.03 2.48 1.12
CA ALA A 102 3.82 1.23 1.84
C ALA A 102 3.89 0.01 0.91
N THR A 103 3.30 0.10 -0.28
CA THR A 103 3.32 -1.00 -1.25
C THR A 103 4.65 -1.13 -1.98
N ILE A 104 5.38 -0.03 -2.21
CA ILE A 104 6.78 -0.06 -2.64
C ILE A 104 7.64 -0.79 -1.61
N ASP A 105 7.60 -0.39 -0.33
CA ASP A 105 8.40 -1.01 0.74
C ASP A 105 8.15 -2.52 0.89
N MET A 106 6.89 -2.94 0.70
CA MET A 106 6.54 -4.36 0.70
C MET A 106 7.20 -5.14 -0.44
N THR A 107 7.32 -4.55 -1.63
CA THR A 107 7.65 -5.27 -2.88
C THR A 107 9.06 -4.97 -3.41
N ILE A 108 9.74 -3.95 -2.90
CA ILE A 108 11.07 -3.52 -3.38
C ILE A 108 12.14 -4.60 -3.19
N LEU A 109 11.99 -5.47 -2.20
CA LEU A 109 12.91 -6.58 -1.96
C LEU A 109 12.53 -7.86 -2.71
N THR A 110 11.34 -7.94 -3.33
CA THR A 110 10.87 -9.16 -3.99
C THR A 110 11.89 -9.72 -4.99
N PRO A 111 12.47 -8.92 -5.92
CA PRO A 111 13.38 -9.45 -6.93
C PRO A 111 14.68 -10.04 -6.37
N VAL A 112 15.21 -9.50 -5.26
CA VAL A 112 16.50 -9.91 -4.66
C VAL A 112 16.32 -10.82 -3.44
N SER A 113 15.08 -11.09 -3.03
CA SER A 113 14.80 -11.72 -1.74
C SER A 113 15.32 -13.15 -1.61
N TYR A 114 15.31 -13.92 -2.69
CA TYR A 114 15.78 -15.31 -2.68
C TYR A 114 17.31 -15.33 -2.63
N ASP A 115 17.99 -14.66 -3.57
CA ASP A 115 19.44 -14.49 -3.57
C ASP A 115 19.99 -13.93 -2.25
N LEU A 116 19.32 -12.95 -1.64
CA LEU A 116 19.70 -12.38 -0.35
C LEU A 116 19.72 -13.45 0.75
N VAL A 117 18.68 -14.28 0.82
CA VAL A 117 18.56 -15.32 1.84
C VAL A 117 19.45 -16.53 1.53
N GLN A 118 19.69 -16.82 0.24
CA GLN A 118 20.63 -17.84 -0.20
C GLN A 118 22.07 -17.45 0.14
N GLN A 119 22.44 -16.17 -0.01
CA GLN A 119 23.73 -15.64 0.45
C GLN A 119 23.94 -15.85 1.96
N LEU A 120 22.86 -15.82 2.75
CA LEU A 120 22.88 -16.08 4.19
C LEU A 120 22.86 -17.58 4.53
N GLY A 121 22.78 -18.48 3.55
CA GLY A 121 22.78 -19.94 3.74
C GLY A 121 21.41 -20.54 4.05
N TYR A 122 20.32 -19.85 3.72
CA TYR A 122 18.95 -20.32 3.95
C TYR A 122 18.21 -20.57 2.62
N GLY A 123 17.08 -21.29 2.70
CA GLY A 123 16.28 -21.68 1.53
C GLY A 123 15.11 -20.75 1.20
N ALA A 124 14.27 -21.20 0.26
CA ALA A 124 13.10 -20.48 -0.24
C ALA A 124 12.13 -20.08 0.90
N VAL A 125 11.85 -20.98 1.84
CA VAL A 125 10.91 -20.71 2.94
C VAL A 125 11.33 -19.48 3.77
N SER A 126 12.62 -19.35 4.09
CA SER A 126 13.17 -18.20 4.84
C SER A 126 13.03 -16.88 4.06
N SER A 127 13.17 -16.93 2.74
CA SER A 127 12.93 -15.75 1.90
C SER A 127 11.45 -15.37 1.90
N GLY A 128 10.54 -16.34 2.04
CA GLY A 128 9.11 -16.10 2.27
C GLY A 128 8.87 -15.32 3.57
N PHE A 129 9.49 -15.75 4.67
CA PHE A 129 9.44 -15.03 5.96
C PHE A 129 9.95 -13.58 5.84
N LEU A 130 11.05 -13.36 5.11
CA LEU A 130 11.59 -12.03 4.88
C LEU A 130 10.59 -11.10 4.18
N LEU A 131 9.88 -11.61 3.17
CA LEU A 131 8.87 -10.84 2.41
C LEU A 131 7.58 -10.62 3.20
N SER A 132 7.22 -11.58 4.07
CA SER A 132 6.06 -11.50 4.96
C SER A 132 6.27 -10.60 6.18
N ALA A 133 7.53 -10.32 6.54
CA ALA A 133 7.88 -9.61 7.76
C ALA A 133 7.09 -8.29 7.95
N PRO A 134 6.96 -7.40 6.93
CA PRO A 134 6.20 -6.16 7.07
C PRO A 134 4.73 -6.36 7.44
N GLN A 135 4.11 -7.52 7.19
CA GLN A 135 2.68 -7.72 7.42
C GLN A 135 2.39 -8.45 8.74
N VAL A 136 3.38 -9.12 9.36
CA VAL A 136 3.18 -9.94 10.56
C VAL A 136 2.62 -9.14 11.74
N LEU A 137 3.18 -7.96 12.03
CA LEU A 137 2.78 -7.14 13.19
C LEU A 137 1.79 -6.01 12.83
N GLN A 138 1.37 -5.90 11.55
CA GLN A 138 0.37 -4.92 11.13
C GLN A 138 -0.98 -5.04 11.86
N PRO A 139 -1.53 -6.25 12.09
CA PRO A 139 -2.76 -6.41 12.87
C PRO A 139 -2.66 -5.83 14.27
N MET A 140 -1.54 -6.07 14.94
CA MET A 140 -1.26 -5.50 16.27
C MET A 140 -1.20 -3.98 16.22
N GLY A 141 -0.53 -3.42 15.20
CA GLY A 141 -0.49 -1.98 14.98
C GLY A 141 -1.88 -1.35 14.78
N ALA A 142 -2.76 -2.01 14.03
CA ALA A 142 -4.12 -1.54 13.78
C ALA A 142 -4.98 -1.51 15.06
N ILE A 143 -4.86 -2.53 15.91
CA ILE A 143 -5.55 -2.60 17.21
C ILE A 143 -5.05 -1.50 18.14
N LEU A 144 -3.72 -1.38 18.30
CA LEU A 144 -3.11 -0.34 19.13
C LEU A 144 -3.50 1.06 18.67
N SER A 145 -3.53 1.27 17.35
CA SER A 145 -3.95 2.53 16.76
C SER A 145 -5.34 2.94 17.23
N ARG A 146 -6.32 2.04 17.13
CA ARG A 146 -7.71 2.31 17.54
C ARG A 146 -7.77 2.66 19.02
N LEU A 147 -7.10 1.89 19.88
CA LEU A 147 -7.07 2.13 21.33
C LEU A 147 -6.47 3.50 21.70
N ILE A 148 -5.46 3.95 20.95
CA ILE A 148 -4.79 5.23 21.24
C ILE A 148 -5.59 6.43 20.72
N THR A 149 -6.21 6.28 19.55
CA THR A 149 -6.76 7.40 18.77
C THR A 149 -8.24 7.69 19.06
N GLU A 150 -8.97 6.75 19.66
CA GLU A 150 -10.38 6.92 19.99
C GLU A 150 -10.60 8.10 20.96
N GLY A 151 -11.51 9.02 20.59
CA GLY A 151 -11.85 10.19 21.39
C GLY A 151 -10.77 11.28 21.51
N ARG A 152 -9.68 11.20 20.72
CA ARG A 152 -8.60 12.20 20.76
C ARG A 152 -8.85 13.38 19.83
N SER A 153 -8.23 14.51 20.15
CA SER A 153 -8.31 15.73 19.32
C SER A 153 -7.50 15.58 18.02
N TYR A 154 -7.88 16.33 16.99
CA TYR A 154 -7.17 16.31 15.70
C TYR A 154 -5.71 16.78 15.79
N ALA A 155 -5.43 17.75 16.66
CA ALA A 155 -4.07 18.16 16.94
C ALA A 155 -3.23 16.97 17.44
N PHE A 156 -3.76 16.17 18.37
CA PHE A 156 -3.09 14.95 18.83
C PHE A 156 -2.91 13.93 17.69
N LEU A 157 -3.96 13.68 16.89
CA LEU A 157 -3.88 12.74 15.77
C LEU A 157 -2.80 13.14 14.75
N ARG A 158 -2.68 14.43 14.42
CA ARG A 158 -1.63 14.94 13.54
C ARG A 158 -0.22 14.62 14.09
N ARG A 159 0.05 14.99 15.35
CA ARG A 159 1.35 14.71 16.00
C ARG A 159 1.65 13.21 16.03
N PHE A 160 0.64 12.42 16.33
CA PHE A 160 0.72 10.97 16.38
C PHE A 160 1.04 10.37 15.01
N ILE A 161 0.39 10.85 13.94
CA ILE A 161 0.64 10.39 12.56
C ILE A 161 2.06 10.73 12.12
N VAL A 162 2.51 11.97 12.31
CA VAL A 162 3.85 12.42 11.94
C VAL A 162 4.92 11.65 12.73
N SER A 163 4.71 11.43 14.03
CA SER A 163 5.61 10.63 14.87
C SER A 163 5.69 9.17 14.39
N GLY A 164 4.56 8.58 13.98
CA GLY A 164 4.53 7.23 13.43
C GLY A 164 5.28 7.12 12.09
N LEU A 165 5.12 8.10 11.20
CA LEU A 165 5.87 8.20 9.94
C LEU A 165 7.39 8.35 10.18
N TYR A 166 7.77 9.18 11.15
CA TYR A 166 9.16 9.33 11.56
C TYR A 166 9.76 8.00 12.07
N LEU A 167 9.05 7.30 12.95
CA LEU A 167 9.48 5.99 13.45
C LEU A 167 9.59 4.95 12.33
N GLN A 168 8.66 4.97 11.36
CA GLN A 168 8.74 4.13 10.16
C GLN A 168 10.03 4.39 9.36
N ALA A 169 10.35 5.67 9.13
CA ALA A 169 11.59 6.04 8.45
C ALA A 169 12.81 5.56 9.24
N LEU A 170 12.81 5.71 10.57
CA LEU A 170 13.91 5.27 11.43
C LEU A 170 14.14 3.75 11.41
N PHE A 171 13.07 2.94 11.45
CA PHE A 171 13.19 1.48 11.31
C PHE A 171 13.76 1.10 9.94
N THR A 172 13.34 1.80 8.88
CA THR A 172 13.86 1.59 7.52
C THR A 172 15.34 1.99 7.41
N TRP A 173 15.75 3.10 8.04
CA TRP A 173 17.16 3.51 8.12
C TRP A 173 18.02 2.51 8.86
N SER A 174 17.48 1.92 9.94
CA SER A 174 18.18 0.95 10.77
C SER A 174 18.44 -0.38 10.05
N LEU A 175 17.66 -0.71 9.01
CA LEU A 175 17.89 -1.90 8.17
C LEU A 175 19.12 -1.77 7.27
N VAL A 176 19.47 -0.56 6.82
CA VAL A 176 20.60 -0.32 5.91
C VAL A 176 21.93 -0.85 6.46
N PRO A 177 22.38 -0.45 7.68
CA PRO A 177 23.64 -0.95 8.24
C PRO A 177 23.61 -2.45 8.55
N VAL A 178 22.45 -3.03 8.88
CA VAL A 178 22.29 -4.48 9.09
C VAL A 178 22.62 -5.24 7.80
N LEU A 179 22.09 -4.79 6.66
CA LEU A 179 22.34 -5.43 5.36
C LEU A 179 23.76 -5.18 4.83
N HIS A 180 24.34 -4.00 5.04
CA HIS A 180 25.75 -3.73 4.66
C HIS A 180 26.74 -4.61 5.45
N ARG A 181 26.43 -4.92 6.71
CA ARG A 181 27.30 -5.74 7.58
C ARG A 181 27.01 -7.24 7.49
N CYS A 182 26.30 -7.69 6.45
CA CYS A 182 25.93 -9.09 6.27
C CYS A 182 27.12 -10.08 6.32
N ASN A 183 28.30 -9.68 5.81
CA ASN A 183 29.50 -10.52 5.81
C ASN A 183 30.24 -10.50 7.16
N ALA A 184 29.96 -9.52 8.03
CA ALA A 184 30.63 -9.35 9.32
C ALA A 184 29.84 -9.97 10.48
N TRP A 185 28.53 -10.15 10.33
CA TRP A 185 27.64 -10.68 11.36
C TRP A 185 27.21 -12.10 11.02
N SER A 186 26.75 -12.88 12.01
CA SER A 186 26.20 -14.20 11.73
C SER A 186 24.91 -14.09 10.91
N SER A 187 24.71 -15.03 9.98
CA SER A 187 23.52 -15.07 9.12
C SER A 187 22.20 -15.01 9.90
N GLU A 188 22.15 -15.66 11.07
CA GLU A 188 21.01 -15.66 11.99
C GLU A 188 20.69 -14.25 12.50
N ILE A 189 21.72 -13.50 12.92
CA ILE A 189 21.54 -12.13 13.43
C ILE A 189 21.07 -11.21 12.31
N VAL A 190 21.65 -11.33 11.10
CA VAL A 190 21.30 -10.49 9.95
C VAL A 190 19.85 -10.74 9.53
N LEU A 191 19.47 -12.01 9.33
CA LEU A 191 18.10 -12.38 8.93
C LEU A 191 17.09 -12.02 10.02
N GLY A 192 17.37 -12.39 11.27
CA GLY A 192 16.50 -12.12 12.42
C GLY A 192 16.27 -10.63 12.64
N SER A 193 17.34 -9.82 12.59
CA SER A 193 17.24 -8.36 12.72
C SER A 193 16.46 -7.73 11.56
N THR A 194 16.67 -8.24 10.33
CA THR A 194 15.94 -7.76 9.15
C THR A 194 14.45 -8.04 9.26
N ILE A 195 14.06 -9.26 9.67
CA ILE A 195 12.66 -9.63 9.89
C ILE A 195 12.05 -8.78 11.02
N LEU A 196 12.75 -8.63 12.15
CA LEU A 196 12.26 -7.85 13.28
C LEU A 196 12.04 -6.38 12.91
N LEU A 197 13.04 -5.73 12.32
CA LEU A 197 12.95 -4.31 11.94
C LEU A 197 11.87 -4.08 10.87
N ARG A 198 11.74 -4.96 9.87
CA ARG A 198 10.65 -4.88 8.89
C ARG A 198 9.29 -5.08 9.53
N SER A 199 9.17 -6.01 10.49
CA SER A 199 7.93 -6.24 11.24
C SER A 199 7.53 -5.04 12.09
N CYS A 200 8.51 -4.41 12.78
CA CYS A 200 8.30 -3.19 13.54
C CYS A 200 7.87 -2.02 12.65
N GLY A 201 8.48 -1.87 11.47
CA GLY A 201 8.04 -0.89 10.48
C GLY A 201 6.60 -1.15 10.01
N GLY A 202 6.29 -2.41 9.67
CA GLY A 202 4.93 -2.86 9.40
C GLY A 202 3.92 -2.47 10.49
N MET A 203 4.25 -2.72 11.76
CA MET A 203 3.42 -2.31 12.89
C MET A 203 3.20 -0.79 12.90
N MET A 204 4.27 0.01 12.75
CA MET A 204 4.17 1.48 12.71
C MET A 204 3.24 1.94 11.59
N LEU A 205 3.37 1.37 10.39
CA LEU A 205 2.52 1.68 9.23
C LEU A 205 1.02 1.64 9.57
N MET A 206 0.58 0.64 10.33
CA MET A 206 -0.83 0.56 10.75
C MET A 206 -1.15 1.42 11.98
N ILE A 207 -0.19 1.65 12.87
CA ILE A 207 -0.37 2.55 14.01
C ILE A 207 -0.76 3.95 13.56
N TYR A 208 -0.07 4.54 12.58
CA TYR A 208 -0.45 5.86 12.05
C TYR A 208 -1.41 5.79 10.84
N GLY A 209 -1.41 4.70 10.08
CA GLY A 209 -2.25 4.58 8.88
C GLY A 209 -3.75 4.51 9.16
N VAL A 210 -4.15 3.90 10.28
CA VAL A 210 -5.56 3.83 10.69
C VAL A 210 -6.15 5.21 10.97
N PRO A 211 -5.59 6.07 11.85
CA PRO A 211 -6.14 7.39 12.11
C PRO A 211 -6.08 8.28 10.87
N LEU A 212 -5.04 8.19 10.03
CA LEU A 212 -5.00 8.93 8.78
C LEU A 212 -6.16 8.52 7.86
N SER A 213 -6.40 7.21 7.71
CA SER A 213 -7.53 6.70 6.92
C SER A 213 -8.87 7.14 7.50
N THR A 214 -9.04 7.06 8.83
CA THR A 214 -10.25 7.53 9.51
C THR A 214 -10.48 9.02 9.28
N MET A 215 -9.44 9.85 9.39
CA MET A 215 -9.53 11.29 9.10
C MET A 215 -9.97 11.53 7.66
N VAL A 216 -9.40 10.83 6.67
CA VAL A 216 -9.77 10.96 5.25
C VAL A 216 -11.24 10.58 5.02
N TYR A 217 -11.69 9.44 5.54
CA TYR A 217 -13.05 8.95 5.33
C TYR A 217 -14.12 9.74 6.09
N GLN A 218 -13.78 10.30 7.25
CA GLN A 218 -14.67 11.22 7.98
C GLN A 218 -14.82 12.55 7.23
N TYR A 219 -13.77 13.00 6.53
CA TYR A 219 -13.77 14.25 5.77
C TYR A 219 -14.34 14.15 4.35
N ALA A 220 -14.34 12.96 3.78
CA ALA A 220 -14.87 12.73 2.45
C ALA A 220 -16.39 12.80 2.47
N ALA A 221 -16.98 13.59 1.57
CA ALA A 221 -18.41 13.50 1.30
C ALA A 221 -18.74 12.06 0.84
N SER A 222 -19.93 11.52 1.13
CA SER A 222 -20.17 10.10 0.82
C SER A 222 -20.16 9.84 -0.68
N ALA A 223 -20.61 10.79 -1.50
CA ALA A 223 -20.43 10.78 -2.95
C ALA A 223 -18.95 10.65 -3.41
N GLU A 224 -17.97 11.11 -2.63
CA GLU A 224 -16.54 11.03 -2.96
C GLU A 224 -15.90 9.72 -2.50
N LYS A 225 -16.47 9.01 -1.51
CA LYS A 225 -15.88 7.80 -0.91
C LYS A 225 -15.60 6.70 -1.94
N PRO A 226 -16.51 6.39 -2.90
CA PRO A 226 -16.21 5.41 -3.94
C PRO A 226 -14.99 5.80 -4.78
N CYS A 227 -14.87 7.08 -5.15
CA CYS A 227 -13.73 7.58 -5.91
C CYS A 227 -12.43 7.49 -5.10
N LEU A 228 -12.48 7.77 -3.80
CA LEU A 228 -11.34 7.60 -2.91
C LEU A 228 -10.90 6.14 -2.77
N SER A 229 -11.84 5.20 -2.68
CA SER A 229 -11.52 3.77 -2.66
C SER A 229 -10.89 3.32 -3.98
N ILE A 230 -11.40 3.78 -5.13
CA ILE A 230 -10.75 3.52 -6.43
C ILE A 230 -9.33 4.10 -6.46
N GLY A 231 -9.17 5.36 -6.04
CA GLY A 231 -7.87 6.02 -5.95
C GLY A 231 -6.88 5.28 -5.06
N LEU A 232 -7.33 4.75 -3.92
CA LEU A 232 -6.55 3.91 -3.03
C LEU A 232 -6.02 2.65 -3.73
N TYR A 233 -6.87 1.92 -4.45
CA TYR A 233 -6.43 0.71 -5.17
C TYR A 233 -5.50 1.03 -6.33
N LEU A 234 -5.70 2.15 -7.02
CA LEU A 234 -4.74 2.64 -8.02
C LEU A 234 -3.39 2.97 -7.38
N ALA A 235 -3.38 3.65 -6.24
CA ALA A 235 -2.17 3.95 -5.48
C ALA A 235 -1.43 2.68 -5.04
N MET A 236 -2.16 1.70 -4.48
CA MET A 236 -1.59 0.41 -4.10
C MET A 236 -1.04 -0.35 -5.32
N SER A 237 -1.77 -0.38 -6.44
CA SER A 237 -1.32 -1.03 -7.68
C SER A 237 -0.06 -0.37 -8.24
N LEU A 238 -0.01 0.97 -8.18
CA LEU A 238 1.16 1.73 -8.60
C LEU A 238 2.37 1.41 -7.74
N GLY A 239 2.23 1.35 -6.40
CA GLY A 239 3.38 1.04 -5.55
C GLY A 239 3.86 -0.41 -5.69
N VAL A 240 2.94 -1.38 -5.85
CA VAL A 240 3.29 -2.77 -6.19
C VAL A 240 4.03 -2.88 -7.54
N CYS A 241 3.70 -2.03 -8.51
CA CYS A 241 4.42 -1.92 -9.78
C CYS A 241 5.82 -1.29 -9.60
N LEU A 242 5.88 -0.16 -8.90
CA LEU A 242 7.09 0.63 -8.75
C LEU A 242 8.16 -0.07 -7.90
N GLY A 243 7.79 -0.85 -6.88
CA GLY A 243 8.75 -1.54 -6.02
C GLY A 243 9.74 -2.42 -6.80
N PRO A 244 9.29 -3.46 -7.53
CA PRO A 244 10.16 -4.31 -8.32
C PRO A 244 10.91 -3.55 -9.44
N LEU A 245 10.26 -2.57 -10.08
CA LEU A 245 10.90 -1.74 -11.12
C LEU A 245 12.07 -0.92 -10.59
N VAL A 246 11.85 -0.20 -9.48
CA VAL A 246 12.88 0.62 -8.84
C VAL A 246 14.02 -0.27 -8.37
N SER A 247 13.71 -1.43 -7.78
CA SER A 247 14.70 -2.44 -7.40
C SER A 247 15.55 -2.89 -8.60
N SER A 248 14.91 -3.29 -9.71
CA SER A 248 15.62 -3.69 -10.94
C SER A 248 16.50 -2.60 -11.55
N VAL A 249 16.05 -1.34 -11.50
CA VAL A 249 16.87 -0.20 -11.95
C VAL A 249 18.12 -0.05 -11.08
N LEU A 250 17.98 -0.12 -9.75
CA LEU A 250 19.11 -0.05 -8.82
C LEU A 250 20.09 -1.22 -9.00
N LEU A 251 19.57 -2.42 -9.26
CA LEU A 251 20.38 -3.61 -9.55
C LEU A 251 21.17 -3.45 -10.85
N THR A 252 20.53 -2.95 -11.91
CA THR A 252 21.15 -2.73 -13.23
C THR A 252 22.23 -1.66 -13.16
N LEU A 253 21.96 -0.52 -12.52
CA LEU A 253 22.95 0.54 -12.29
C LEU A 253 24.11 0.05 -11.41
N GLY A 254 23.82 -0.88 -10.52
CA GLY A 254 24.76 -1.45 -9.59
C GLY A 254 25.60 -2.62 -10.12
N GLN A 255 25.44 -3.01 -11.39
CA GLN A 255 26.07 -4.19 -12.00
C GLN A 255 25.95 -5.43 -11.09
N TYR A 256 24.71 -5.81 -10.81
CA TYR A 256 24.38 -6.84 -9.84
C TYR A 256 25.17 -8.15 -10.02
N GLN A 257 25.63 -8.69 -8.88
CA GLN A 257 26.20 -10.02 -8.77
C GLN A 257 25.51 -10.74 -7.60
N PRO A 258 25.21 -12.05 -7.72
CA PRO A 258 24.55 -12.81 -6.65
C PRO A 258 25.27 -12.76 -5.30
N SER A 259 26.62 -12.71 -5.30
CA SER A 259 27.44 -12.55 -4.09
C SER A 259 27.28 -11.19 -3.39
N GLN A 260 26.59 -10.23 -4.02
CA GLN A 260 26.34 -8.89 -3.50
C GLN A 260 24.84 -8.65 -3.21
N ALA A 261 24.03 -9.71 -3.08
CA ALA A 261 22.59 -9.60 -2.86
C ALA A 261 22.22 -8.76 -1.62
N CYS A 262 22.94 -8.92 -0.51
CA CYS A 262 22.73 -8.09 0.68
C CYS A 262 23.03 -6.59 0.43
N ASN A 263 24.10 -6.27 -0.30
CA ASN A 263 24.44 -4.88 -0.65
C ASN A 263 23.41 -4.27 -1.60
N ALA A 264 22.92 -5.06 -2.55
CA ALA A 264 21.82 -4.67 -3.43
C ALA A 264 20.52 -4.38 -2.63
N GLY A 265 20.13 -5.29 -1.72
CA GLY A 265 18.99 -5.08 -0.83
C GLY A 265 19.14 -3.83 0.04
N ALA A 266 20.35 -3.57 0.55
CA ALA A 266 20.63 -2.37 1.33
C ALA A 266 20.42 -1.07 0.55
N ARG A 267 20.85 -1.01 -0.73
CA ARG A 267 20.63 0.16 -1.61
C ARG A 267 19.14 0.41 -1.86
N ALA A 268 18.37 -0.65 -2.09
CA ALA A 268 16.92 -0.57 -2.23
C ALA A 268 16.25 -0.02 -0.95
N VAL A 269 16.61 -0.58 0.20
CA VAL A 269 16.09 -0.14 1.51
C VAL A 269 16.50 1.31 1.84
N GLN A 270 17.71 1.72 1.47
CA GLN A 270 18.18 3.10 1.64
C GLN A 270 17.33 4.10 0.85
N LEU A 271 17.00 3.78 -0.40
CA LEU A 271 16.08 4.61 -1.19
C LEU A 271 14.70 4.67 -0.52
N MET A 272 14.19 3.54 -0.02
CA MET A 272 12.92 3.51 0.68
C MET A 272 12.94 4.35 1.97
N ALA A 273 14.05 4.33 2.71
CA ALA A 273 14.24 5.14 3.90
C ALA A 273 14.19 6.64 3.58
N LEU A 274 14.82 7.06 2.48
CA LEU A 274 14.73 8.44 1.98
C LEU A 274 13.29 8.82 1.62
N LEU A 275 12.57 7.95 0.91
CA LEU A 275 11.18 8.21 0.53
C LEU A 275 10.27 8.35 1.76
N TRP A 276 10.44 7.51 2.79
CA TRP A 276 9.72 7.65 4.05
C TRP A 276 10.06 8.95 4.79
N SER A 277 11.33 9.38 4.79
CA SER A 277 11.73 10.68 5.34
C SER A 277 11.08 11.85 4.60
N CYS A 278 11.02 11.79 3.27
CA CYS A 278 10.32 12.79 2.45
C CYS A 278 8.81 12.83 2.74
N GLU A 279 8.17 11.67 2.88
CA GLU A 279 6.74 11.62 3.23
C GLU A 279 6.47 12.16 4.62
N THR A 280 7.37 11.92 5.58
CA THR A 280 7.27 12.48 6.93
C THR A 280 7.28 14.01 6.90
N LEU A 281 8.18 14.61 6.10
CA LEU A 281 8.21 16.06 5.87
C LEU A 281 6.92 16.56 5.23
N LEU A 282 6.47 15.87 4.19
CA LEU A 282 5.27 16.23 3.45
C LEU A 282 4.04 16.19 4.37
N ALA A 283 3.87 15.13 5.15
CA ALA A 283 2.79 14.97 6.12
C ALA A 283 2.85 16.06 7.21
N ALA A 284 4.03 16.37 7.75
CA ALA A 284 4.15 17.43 8.74
C ALA A 284 3.75 18.80 8.18
N ALA A 285 4.09 19.08 6.91
CA ALA A 285 3.76 20.32 6.23
C ALA A 285 2.27 20.41 5.83
N LEU A 286 1.68 19.28 5.39
CA LEU A 286 0.36 19.25 4.75
C LEU A 286 -0.80 18.82 5.65
N LEU A 287 -0.55 18.09 6.74
CA LEU A 287 -1.64 17.65 7.62
C LEU A 287 -2.24 18.84 8.40
N PRO A 288 -3.57 19.05 8.35
CA PRO A 288 -4.22 20.16 9.03
C PRO A 288 -4.19 19.98 10.56
N GLN A 289 -3.98 21.08 11.29
CA GLN A 289 -4.02 21.10 12.76
C GLN A 289 -5.44 21.11 13.31
N GLU A 290 -6.31 21.88 12.66
CA GLU A 290 -7.70 22.05 13.05
C GLU A 290 -8.58 21.74 11.85
N ILE A 291 -9.67 21.09 12.16
CA ILE A 291 -10.66 20.63 11.20
C ILE A 291 -11.80 21.62 11.35
N ALA A 292 -11.84 22.61 10.44
CA ALA A 292 -12.88 23.62 10.44
C ALA A 292 -14.24 22.90 10.40
N GLY A 293 -15.04 23.10 11.46
CA GLY A 293 -16.32 22.41 11.63
C GLY A 293 -17.18 22.57 10.38
N SER A 294 -17.48 21.45 9.73
CA SER A 294 -18.24 21.42 8.48
C SER A 294 -19.71 21.71 8.74
N ASN A 295 -20.09 22.99 8.82
CA ASN A 295 -21.49 23.40 8.87
C ASN A 295 -22.23 23.14 7.54
N ASP A 296 -21.51 22.79 6.46
CA ASP A 296 -22.06 22.49 5.11
C ASP A 296 -22.55 21.03 4.93
N ASP A 297 -22.47 20.19 5.96
CA ASP A 297 -22.76 18.76 5.86
C ASP A 297 -24.26 18.42 5.67
N SER A 298 -25.17 19.35 5.93
CA SER A 298 -26.62 19.07 5.92
C SER A 298 -27.16 18.78 4.52
N HIS A 299 -26.72 19.52 3.49
CA HIS A 299 -27.19 19.32 2.11
C HIS A 299 -26.59 18.07 1.44
N SER A 300 -25.32 17.77 1.68
CA SER A 300 -24.67 16.59 1.10
C SER A 300 -25.27 15.28 1.62
N ARG A 301 -25.71 15.26 2.89
CA ARG A 301 -26.36 14.09 3.51
C ARG A 301 -27.72 13.73 2.91
N ALA A 302 -28.42 14.68 2.28
CA ALA A 302 -29.73 14.42 1.70
C ALA A 302 -29.63 13.64 0.38
N GLN A 303 -28.65 13.98 -0.47
CA GLN A 303 -28.45 13.31 -1.76
C GLN A 303 -27.92 11.89 -1.59
N ASP A 304 -26.99 11.68 -0.65
CA ASP A 304 -26.38 10.38 -0.37
C ASP A 304 -27.41 9.31 0.07
N ARG A 305 -28.55 9.73 0.64
CA ARG A 305 -29.62 8.81 1.08
C ARG A 305 -30.37 8.14 -0.06
N VAL A 306 -30.40 8.71 -1.26
CA VAL A 306 -31.21 8.15 -2.36
C VAL A 306 -30.56 6.90 -2.95
N ASP A 307 -29.24 6.92 -3.13
CA ASP A 307 -28.51 5.78 -3.72
C ASP A 307 -28.29 4.63 -2.72
N SER A 308 -28.21 4.91 -1.41
CA SER A 308 -28.05 3.88 -0.38
C SER A 308 -29.33 3.10 -0.07
N GLN A 309 -30.51 3.65 -0.42
CA GLN A 309 -31.81 3.04 -0.11
C GLN A 309 -31.98 1.61 -0.64
N ILE A 310 -31.40 1.28 -1.81
CA ILE A 310 -31.58 -0.03 -2.43
C ILE A 310 -31.04 -1.17 -1.57
N VAL A 311 -29.83 -1.00 -1.01
CA VAL A 311 -29.19 -2.03 -0.18
C VAL A 311 -29.70 -1.94 1.26
N GLU A 312 -30.10 -0.74 1.71
CA GLU A 312 -30.69 -0.55 3.03
C GLU A 312 -32.01 -1.30 3.22
N GLU A 313 -32.80 -1.47 2.14
CA GLU A 313 -34.03 -2.26 2.12
C GLU A 313 -33.83 -3.78 2.31
N LEU A 314 -32.60 -4.28 2.16
CA LEU A 314 -32.33 -5.71 2.34
C LEU A 314 -32.50 -6.12 3.82
N PRO A 315 -32.99 -7.34 4.10
CA PRO A 315 -33.05 -7.88 5.45
C PRO A 315 -31.69 -7.77 6.16
N ILE A 316 -31.71 -7.38 7.45
CA ILE A 316 -30.50 -7.14 8.26
C ILE A 316 -29.54 -8.35 8.23
N TRP A 317 -30.05 -9.58 8.27
CA TRP A 317 -29.23 -10.79 8.23
C TRP A 317 -28.48 -10.94 6.90
N LEU A 318 -29.10 -10.56 5.78
CA LEU A 318 -28.50 -10.64 4.46
C LEU A 318 -27.42 -9.57 4.29
N ARG A 319 -27.67 -8.36 4.79
CA ARG A 319 -26.69 -7.28 4.88
C ARG A 319 -25.44 -7.70 5.65
N LYS A 320 -25.62 -8.28 6.84
CA LYS A 320 -24.51 -8.85 7.64
C LYS A 320 -23.76 -9.94 6.89
N ALA A 321 -24.47 -10.81 6.16
CA ALA A 321 -23.86 -11.85 5.34
C ALA A 321 -23.00 -11.27 4.20
N LEU A 322 -23.46 -10.21 3.52
CA LEU A 322 -22.69 -9.53 2.47
C LEU A 322 -21.39 -8.93 3.03
N VAL A 323 -21.45 -8.27 4.19
CA VAL A 323 -20.26 -7.74 4.87
C VAL A 323 -19.26 -8.86 5.21
N GLY A 324 -19.75 -9.96 5.81
CA GLY A 324 -18.91 -11.12 6.14
C GLY A 324 -18.28 -11.77 4.91
N LEU A 325 -19.03 -11.85 3.80
CA LEU A 325 -18.57 -12.43 2.55
C LEU A 325 -17.50 -11.56 1.87
N THR A 326 -17.62 -10.23 1.94
CA THR A 326 -16.58 -9.32 1.46
C THR A 326 -15.31 -9.42 2.29
N ILE A 327 -15.40 -9.63 3.61
CA ILE A 327 -14.24 -9.88 4.47
C ILE A 327 -13.55 -11.19 4.06
N LEU A 328 -14.31 -12.27 3.88
CA LEU A 328 -13.79 -13.57 3.42
C LEU A 328 -13.12 -13.47 2.04
N PHE A 329 -13.78 -12.82 1.09
CA PHE A 329 -13.24 -12.55 -0.24
C PHE A 329 -11.93 -11.77 -0.15
N SER A 330 -11.90 -10.70 0.65
CA SER A 330 -10.71 -9.86 0.83
C SER A 330 -9.54 -10.64 1.43
N ALA A 331 -9.82 -11.55 2.36
CA ALA A 331 -8.81 -12.43 2.96
C ALA A 331 -8.23 -13.42 1.95
N GLY A 332 -9.10 -14.18 1.27
CA GLY A 332 -8.67 -15.16 0.26
C GLY A 332 -7.93 -14.52 -0.91
N ARG A 333 -8.39 -13.35 -1.37
CA ARG A 333 -7.69 -12.55 -2.37
C ARG A 333 -6.32 -12.10 -1.87
N SER A 334 -6.24 -11.54 -0.67
CA SER A 334 -4.98 -11.04 -0.13
C SER A 334 -3.93 -12.15 -0.05
N LEU A 335 -4.35 -13.34 0.39
CA LEU A 335 -3.54 -14.55 0.40
C LEU A 335 -3.04 -14.92 -1.00
N GLY A 336 -3.95 -14.97 -1.98
CA GLY A 336 -3.63 -15.35 -3.35
C GLY A 336 -2.67 -14.35 -4.03
N ILE A 337 -2.94 -13.06 -3.89
CA ILE A 337 -2.12 -12.00 -4.51
C ILE A 337 -0.69 -12.03 -3.97
N SER A 338 -0.50 -12.06 -2.64
CA SER A 338 0.87 -12.10 -2.08
C SER A 338 1.57 -13.43 -2.32
N ALA A 339 0.83 -14.53 -2.40
CA ALA A 339 1.37 -15.82 -2.81
C ALA A 339 1.88 -15.78 -4.26
N ILE A 340 1.12 -15.21 -5.21
CA ILE A 340 1.52 -15.07 -6.62
C ILE A 340 2.79 -14.21 -6.75
N GLU A 341 2.85 -13.06 -6.06
CA GLU A 341 4.00 -12.12 -6.15
C GLU A 341 5.33 -12.86 -5.93
N VAL A 342 5.33 -13.74 -4.93
CA VAL A 342 6.52 -14.45 -4.47
C VAL A 342 6.73 -15.78 -5.18
N ALA A 343 5.65 -16.48 -5.52
CA ALA A 343 5.69 -17.70 -6.32
C ALA A 343 6.25 -17.42 -7.71
N THR A 344 5.74 -16.39 -8.40
CA THR A 344 6.21 -16.05 -9.74
C THR A 344 7.67 -15.65 -9.73
N ALA A 345 8.10 -14.81 -8.77
CA ALA A 345 9.52 -14.45 -8.64
C ALA A 345 10.39 -15.70 -8.46
N LEU A 346 10.02 -16.60 -7.53
CA LEU A 346 10.76 -17.85 -7.29
C LEU A 346 10.78 -18.77 -8.52
N LEU A 347 9.66 -18.91 -9.23
CA LEU A 347 9.57 -19.77 -10.41
C LEU A 347 10.42 -19.20 -11.56
N LEU A 348 10.34 -17.89 -11.82
CA LEU A 348 11.15 -17.21 -12.84
C LEU A 348 12.65 -17.40 -12.59
N GLU A 349 13.07 -17.28 -11.34
CA GLU A 349 14.45 -17.46 -10.90
C GLU A 349 14.89 -18.93 -10.98
N SER A 350 14.20 -19.83 -10.27
CA SER A 350 14.61 -21.22 -10.11
C SER A 350 14.37 -22.10 -11.34
N GLN A 351 13.27 -21.91 -12.07
CA GLN A 351 12.92 -22.75 -13.22
C GLN A 351 13.44 -22.18 -14.55
N TYR A 352 13.46 -20.85 -14.70
CA TYR A 352 13.83 -20.22 -15.97
C TYR A 352 15.19 -19.52 -15.93
N GLY A 353 15.88 -19.51 -14.77
CA GLY A 353 17.19 -18.88 -14.63
C GLY A 353 17.15 -17.38 -14.88
N TRP A 354 16.02 -16.72 -14.61
CA TRP A 354 15.93 -15.27 -14.76
C TRP A 354 16.71 -14.59 -13.65
N THR A 355 17.43 -13.55 -14.02
CA THR A 355 18.14 -12.72 -13.06
C THR A 355 17.15 -11.79 -12.34
N PRO A 356 17.44 -11.37 -11.09
CA PRO A 356 16.59 -10.45 -10.32
C PRO A 356 16.13 -9.20 -11.09
N GLU A 357 16.99 -8.63 -11.94
CA GLU A 357 16.66 -7.44 -12.73
C GLU A 357 15.53 -7.73 -13.71
N LYS A 358 15.62 -8.85 -14.44
CA LYS A 358 14.60 -9.29 -15.39
C LYS A 358 13.28 -9.59 -14.69
N ILE A 359 13.34 -10.22 -13.51
CA ILE A 359 12.16 -10.51 -12.69
C ILE A 359 11.44 -9.22 -12.31
N GLY A 360 12.15 -8.21 -11.79
CA GLY A 360 11.49 -6.97 -11.40
C GLY A 360 10.96 -6.14 -12.58
N TYR A 361 11.61 -6.16 -13.75
CA TYR A 361 11.05 -5.57 -14.97
C TYR A 361 9.77 -6.27 -15.43
N ALA A 362 9.76 -7.61 -15.39
CA ALA A 362 8.61 -8.41 -15.77
C ALA A 362 7.42 -8.22 -14.83
N LEU A 363 7.64 -8.26 -13.51
CA LEU A 363 6.60 -7.99 -12.51
C LEU A 363 6.06 -6.56 -12.67
N GLY A 364 6.94 -5.57 -12.87
CA GLY A 364 6.54 -4.19 -13.17
C GLY A 364 5.61 -4.08 -14.39
N ALA A 365 5.96 -4.77 -15.49
CA ALA A 365 5.12 -4.81 -16.68
C ALA A 365 3.74 -5.43 -16.41
N VAL A 366 3.69 -6.54 -15.66
CA VAL A 366 2.44 -7.19 -15.25
C VAL A 366 1.53 -6.23 -14.46
N PHE A 367 2.09 -5.48 -13.51
CA PHE A 367 1.31 -4.54 -12.71
C PHE A 367 0.89 -3.29 -13.49
N ALA A 368 1.71 -2.81 -14.43
CA ALA A 368 1.33 -1.71 -15.33
C ALA A 368 0.13 -2.11 -16.23
N LEU A 369 0.14 -3.34 -16.75
CA LEU A 369 -0.98 -3.89 -17.53
C LEU A 369 -2.22 -4.11 -16.66
N THR A 370 -2.04 -4.57 -15.42
CA THR A 370 -3.11 -4.69 -14.41
C THR A 370 -3.80 -3.34 -14.16
N ALA A 371 -3.02 -2.27 -13.95
CA ALA A 371 -3.55 -0.93 -13.75
C ALA A 371 -4.31 -0.43 -15.00
N SER A 372 -3.76 -0.69 -16.19
CA SER A 372 -4.39 -0.35 -17.47
C SER A 372 -5.73 -1.08 -17.66
N ALA A 373 -5.79 -2.36 -17.31
CA ALA A 373 -7.03 -3.14 -17.32
C ALA A 373 -8.07 -2.57 -16.35
N GLY A 374 -7.63 -2.06 -15.19
CA GLY A 374 -8.50 -1.36 -14.24
C GLY A 374 -9.14 -0.10 -14.81
N LEU A 375 -8.37 0.71 -15.54
CA LEU A 375 -8.90 1.89 -16.24
C LEU A 375 -9.92 1.49 -17.32
N LEU A 376 -9.64 0.43 -18.07
CA LEU A 376 -10.56 -0.09 -19.07
C LEU A 376 -11.89 -0.55 -18.43
N VAL A 377 -11.82 -1.29 -17.31
CA VAL A 377 -13.00 -1.73 -16.54
C VAL A 377 -13.82 -0.52 -16.07
N ALA A 378 -13.17 0.55 -15.59
CA ALA A 378 -13.83 1.78 -15.20
C ALA A 378 -14.54 2.47 -16.40
N MET A 379 -13.92 2.50 -17.57
CA MET A 379 -14.53 3.04 -18.79
C MET A 379 -15.73 2.20 -19.25
N LEU A 380 -15.62 0.87 -19.22
CA LEU A 380 -16.69 -0.05 -19.63
C LEU A 380 -17.90 0.04 -18.70
N ARG A 381 -17.67 0.21 -17.40
CA ARG A 381 -18.71 0.43 -16.39
C ARG A 381 -19.59 1.64 -16.71
N ASN A 382 -18.99 2.71 -17.23
CA ASN A 382 -19.71 3.96 -17.51
C ASN A 382 -20.48 3.95 -18.84
N THR A 383 -20.24 2.97 -19.72
CA THR A 383 -20.67 3.07 -21.13
C THR A 383 -21.49 1.90 -21.64
N LEU A 384 -21.10 0.65 -21.32
CA LEU A 384 -21.56 -0.51 -22.10
C LEU A 384 -22.13 -1.66 -21.27
N LEU A 385 -21.66 -1.87 -20.04
CA LEU A 385 -21.96 -3.10 -19.29
C LEU A 385 -22.59 -2.82 -17.93
N SER A 386 -23.60 -3.61 -17.58
CA SER A 386 -24.11 -3.66 -16.22
C SER A 386 -23.03 -4.16 -15.26
N GLU A 387 -22.99 -3.64 -14.04
CA GLU A 387 -22.01 -4.02 -13.01
C GLU A 387 -22.00 -5.53 -12.75
N TYR A 388 -23.18 -6.17 -12.81
CA TYR A 388 -23.33 -7.62 -12.66
C TYR A 388 -22.57 -8.41 -13.74
N VAL A 389 -22.75 -8.04 -15.02
CA VAL A 389 -22.07 -8.71 -16.14
C VAL A 389 -20.56 -8.50 -16.04
N LEU A 390 -20.13 -7.31 -15.63
CA LEU A 390 -18.73 -6.99 -15.42
C LEU A 390 -18.11 -7.83 -14.29
N MET A 391 -18.77 -7.94 -13.14
CA MET A 391 -18.34 -8.79 -12.02
C MET A 391 -18.23 -10.26 -12.43
N LEU A 392 -19.23 -10.81 -13.13
CA LEU A 392 -19.18 -12.19 -13.61
C LEU A 392 -18.06 -12.43 -14.63
N SER A 393 -17.83 -11.47 -15.53
CA SER A 393 -16.75 -11.56 -16.53
C SER A 393 -15.38 -11.57 -15.86
N LEU A 394 -15.15 -10.66 -14.91
CA LEU A 394 -13.90 -10.61 -14.12
C LEU A 394 -13.71 -11.89 -13.30
N ALA A 395 -14.78 -12.41 -12.70
CA ALA A 395 -14.75 -13.68 -11.97
C ALA A 395 -14.34 -14.84 -12.90
N PHE A 396 -14.93 -14.94 -14.08
CA PHE A 396 -14.57 -15.95 -15.08
C PHE A 396 -13.10 -15.85 -15.51
N PHE A 397 -12.64 -14.65 -15.87
CA PHE A 397 -11.25 -14.44 -16.30
C PHE A 397 -10.23 -14.72 -15.19
N SER A 398 -10.61 -14.54 -13.91
CA SER A 398 -9.74 -14.91 -12.79
C SER A 398 -9.55 -16.43 -12.67
N ILE A 399 -10.59 -17.23 -12.95
CA ILE A 399 -10.49 -18.70 -13.00
C ILE A 399 -9.60 -19.11 -14.17
N VAL A 400 -9.84 -18.54 -15.36
CA VAL A 400 -8.99 -18.80 -16.53
C VAL A 400 -7.53 -18.48 -16.23
N GLY A 401 -7.25 -17.32 -15.63
CA GLY A 401 -5.90 -16.94 -15.20
C GLY A 401 -5.29 -17.97 -14.24
N SER A 402 -6.06 -18.48 -13.27
CA SER A 402 -5.55 -19.50 -12.34
C SER A 402 -5.26 -20.86 -12.98
N LEU A 403 -5.99 -21.23 -14.05
CA LEU A 403 -5.70 -22.44 -14.80
C LEU A 403 -4.37 -22.34 -15.57
N LEU A 404 -3.95 -21.14 -15.96
CA LEU A 404 -2.66 -20.92 -16.64
C LEU A 404 -1.44 -21.11 -15.71
N PHE A 405 -1.63 -21.22 -14.39
CA PHE A 405 -0.55 -21.55 -13.47
C PHE A 405 -0.07 -23.01 -13.58
N PHE A 406 -0.93 -23.91 -14.03
CA PHE A 406 -0.59 -25.32 -14.22
C PHE A 406 0.47 -25.49 -15.30
N ASP A 407 1.45 -26.34 -15.02
CA ASP A 407 2.41 -26.79 -16.00
C ASP A 407 1.87 -28.01 -16.74
N PHE A 408 1.20 -27.75 -17.88
CA PHE A 408 0.63 -28.79 -18.75
C PHE A 408 1.69 -29.50 -19.63
N GLY A 409 2.91 -28.98 -19.70
CA GLY A 409 3.98 -29.44 -20.61
C GLY A 409 4.82 -30.63 -20.13
N GLY A 410 4.55 -31.17 -18.93
CA GLY A 410 5.35 -32.24 -18.30
C GLY A 410 4.87 -33.67 -18.57
N GLY A 411 4.13 -33.93 -19.65
CA GLY A 411 3.70 -35.28 -19.97
C GLY A 411 4.85 -36.10 -20.55
N ALA A 412 5.49 -36.96 -19.74
CA ALA A 412 6.28 -38.20 -19.98
C ALA A 412 7.18 -38.40 -21.23
N LEU A 413 6.96 -37.69 -22.33
CA LEU A 413 7.83 -37.59 -23.49
C LEU A 413 9.00 -36.66 -23.13
N GLN A 414 10.01 -37.29 -22.54
CA GLN A 414 11.29 -36.73 -22.10
C GLN A 414 11.90 -35.80 -23.15
N GLY A 415 11.78 -34.48 -22.94
CA GLY A 415 12.39 -33.50 -23.84
C GLY A 415 12.01 -32.05 -23.59
N VAL A 416 12.13 -31.57 -22.35
CA VAL A 416 12.39 -30.15 -22.03
C VAL A 416 11.43 -29.12 -22.66
N HIS A 417 10.15 -29.16 -22.29
CA HIS A 417 9.26 -28.00 -22.50
C HIS A 417 8.52 -27.66 -21.20
N HIS A 418 9.22 -26.98 -20.29
CA HIS A 418 8.54 -26.22 -19.24
C HIS A 418 7.58 -25.22 -19.88
N SER A 419 6.41 -25.03 -19.28
CA SER A 419 5.47 -23.99 -19.69
C SER A 419 6.20 -22.65 -19.87
N SER A 420 5.89 -21.89 -20.92
CA SER A 420 6.58 -20.61 -21.19
C SER A 420 6.49 -19.63 -20.00
N PRO A 421 7.54 -18.87 -19.66
CA PRO A 421 7.46 -17.85 -18.62
C PRO A 421 6.42 -16.76 -18.95
N LEU A 422 6.14 -16.54 -20.24
CA LEU A 422 5.08 -15.64 -20.69
C LEU A 422 3.69 -16.13 -20.28
N LEU A 423 3.48 -17.45 -20.20
CA LEU A 423 2.22 -18.03 -19.73
C LEU A 423 1.98 -17.68 -18.26
N LEU A 424 3.03 -17.79 -17.45
CA LEU A 424 3.01 -17.43 -16.03
C LEU A 424 2.72 -15.93 -15.84
N MET A 425 3.40 -15.06 -16.59
CA MET A 425 3.13 -13.62 -16.55
C MET A 425 1.71 -13.25 -17.01
N THR A 426 1.17 -13.98 -18.00
CA THR A 426 -0.21 -13.79 -18.47
C THR A 426 -1.22 -14.23 -17.40
N ALA A 427 -0.93 -15.32 -16.68
CA ALA A 427 -1.71 -15.77 -15.54
C ALA A 427 -1.79 -14.67 -14.46
N ASP A 428 -0.63 -14.12 -14.08
CA ASP A 428 -0.53 -13.05 -13.09
C ASP A 428 -1.33 -11.83 -13.50
N MET A 429 -1.15 -11.36 -14.73
CA MET A 429 -1.86 -10.19 -15.26
C MET A 429 -3.37 -10.38 -15.18
N LEU A 430 -3.90 -11.53 -15.61
CA LEU A 430 -5.33 -11.80 -15.57
C LEU A 430 -5.86 -11.87 -14.14
N VAL A 431 -5.17 -12.60 -13.26
CA VAL A 431 -5.61 -12.76 -11.87
C VAL A 431 -5.56 -11.43 -11.13
N TYR A 432 -4.47 -10.67 -11.22
CA TYR A 432 -4.37 -9.36 -10.58
C TYR A 432 -5.43 -8.39 -11.09
N ALA A 433 -5.55 -8.24 -12.41
CA ALA A 433 -6.52 -7.31 -13.01
C ALA A 433 -7.94 -7.63 -12.56
N CYS A 434 -8.33 -8.91 -12.58
CA CYS A 434 -9.67 -9.30 -12.17
C CYS A 434 -9.89 -9.15 -10.67
N MET A 435 -8.95 -9.61 -9.84
CA MET A 435 -9.13 -9.65 -8.39
C MET A 435 -9.11 -8.26 -7.74
N PHE A 436 -8.27 -7.33 -8.20
CA PHE A 436 -8.30 -5.96 -7.70
C PHE A 436 -9.63 -5.27 -8.03
N GLN A 437 -10.15 -5.44 -9.24
CA GLN A 437 -11.43 -4.85 -9.63
C GLN A 437 -12.62 -5.47 -8.88
N LEU A 438 -12.63 -6.80 -8.72
CA LEU A 438 -13.64 -7.49 -7.91
C LEU A 438 -13.65 -7.02 -6.45
N THR A 439 -12.49 -6.65 -5.90
CA THR A 439 -12.40 -6.07 -4.55
C THR A 439 -13.17 -4.76 -4.46
N ALA A 440 -12.96 -3.86 -5.42
CA ALA A 440 -13.66 -2.57 -5.44
C ALA A 440 -15.19 -2.75 -5.48
N PHE A 441 -15.69 -3.71 -6.27
CA PHE A 441 -17.13 -4.03 -6.29
C PHE A 441 -17.62 -4.61 -4.96
N MET A 442 -16.91 -5.60 -4.41
CA MET A 442 -17.30 -6.25 -3.15
C MET A 442 -17.29 -5.29 -1.96
N GLU A 443 -16.37 -4.33 -1.95
CA GLU A 443 -16.35 -3.26 -0.94
C GLU A 443 -17.47 -2.26 -1.13
N GLY A 444 -17.80 -1.87 -2.37
CA GLY A 444 -18.98 -1.06 -2.66
C GLY A 444 -20.25 -1.70 -2.09
N ILE A 445 -20.44 -3.00 -2.32
CA ILE A 445 -21.59 -3.74 -1.76
C ILE A 445 -21.54 -3.79 -0.23
N ALA A 446 -20.39 -4.08 0.37
CA ALA A 446 -20.26 -4.17 1.83
C ALA A 446 -20.47 -2.84 2.55
N THR A 447 -19.96 -1.74 1.98
CA THR A 447 -20.14 -0.40 2.57
C THR A 447 -21.60 0.02 2.56
N GLN A 448 -22.35 -0.29 1.50
CA GLN A 448 -23.80 -0.07 1.43
C GLN A 448 -24.57 -1.02 2.36
N ALA A 449 -24.07 -2.25 2.55
CA ALA A 449 -24.68 -3.24 3.42
C ALA A 449 -24.41 -3.00 4.92
N ALA A 450 -23.40 -2.19 5.28
CA ALA A 450 -23.02 -1.92 6.66
C ALA A 450 -24.22 -1.44 7.49
N VAL A 451 -24.36 -1.96 8.71
CA VAL A 451 -25.51 -1.69 9.58
C VAL A 451 -25.07 -0.75 10.72
N PRO A 452 -25.64 0.47 10.81
CA PRO A 452 -25.28 1.42 11.86
C PRO A 452 -25.55 0.83 13.25
N ASP A 453 -24.78 1.30 14.25
CA ASP A 453 -24.91 0.92 15.66
C ASP A 453 -24.84 -0.60 15.94
N SER A 454 -24.15 -1.34 15.08
CA SER A 454 -23.97 -2.79 15.22
C SER A 454 -22.50 -3.19 15.12
N THR A 455 -22.20 -4.46 15.40
CA THR A 455 -20.86 -5.04 15.14
C THR A 455 -20.48 -5.03 13.66
N PHE A 456 -21.44 -4.80 12.76
CA PHE A 456 -21.26 -4.67 11.32
C PHE A 456 -21.39 -3.21 10.85
N SER A 457 -21.08 -2.24 11.72
CA SER A 457 -20.94 -0.83 11.34
C SER A 457 -19.78 -0.65 10.35
N LEU A 458 -19.77 0.48 9.64
CA LEU A 458 -18.75 0.79 8.65
C LEU A 458 -17.34 0.86 9.27
N GLU A 459 -17.22 1.44 10.47
CA GLU A 459 -15.97 1.58 11.21
C GLU A 459 -15.40 0.22 11.59
N ASN A 460 -16.27 -0.66 12.12
CA ASN A 460 -15.88 -2.03 12.46
C ASN A 460 -15.53 -2.83 11.21
N PHE A 461 -16.28 -2.67 10.11
CA PHE A 461 -15.94 -3.29 8.83
C PHE A 461 -14.55 -2.90 8.35
N ILE A 462 -14.18 -1.61 8.35
CA ILE A 462 -12.85 -1.15 7.91
C ILE A 462 -11.74 -1.79 8.75
N VAL A 463 -11.89 -1.82 10.08
CA VAL A 463 -10.90 -2.42 10.98
C VAL A 463 -10.78 -3.93 10.74
N VAL A 464 -11.89 -4.65 10.79
CA VAL A 464 -11.90 -6.11 10.62
C VAL A 464 -11.41 -6.52 9.23
N ARG A 465 -11.81 -5.79 8.19
CA ARG A 465 -11.32 -6.01 6.83
C ARG A 465 -9.81 -5.82 6.75
N ASN A 466 -9.26 -4.75 7.33
CA ASN A 466 -7.81 -4.54 7.31
C ASN A 466 -7.09 -5.71 8.02
N LEU A 467 -7.58 -6.18 9.18
CA LEU A 467 -7.03 -7.37 9.85
C LEU A 467 -7.09 -8.62 8.94
N ALA A 468 -8.23 -8.82 8.29
CA ALA A 468 -8.47 -9.94 7.38
C ALA A 468 -7.63 -9.86 6.09
N ILE A 469 -7.16 -8.68 5.69
CA ILE A 469 -6.24 -8.51 4.55
C ILE A 469 -4.80 -8.78 4.99
N GLN A 470 -4.36 -8.28 6.14
CA GLN A 470 -2.94 -8.34 6.52
C GLN A 470 -2.50 -9.73 6.98
N MET A 471 -3.34 -10.46 7.72
CA MET A 471 -2.98 -11.81 8.18
C MET A 471 -2.69 -12.77 7.02
N PRO A 472 -3.56 -12.89 5.99
CA PRO A 472 -3.25 -13.74 4.85
C PRO A 472 -2.14 -13.17 3.97
N ARG A 473 -1.97 -11.83 3.93
CA ARG A 473 -0.84 -11.24 3.20
C ARG A 473 0.50 -11.67 3.77
N ALA A 474 0.60 -11.80 5.10
CA ALA A 474 1.77 -12.35 5.79
C ALA A 474 1.95 -13.85 5.56
N LEU A 475 0.87 -14.62 5.41
CA LEU A 475 0.97 -16.07 5.21
C LEU A 475 1.26 -16.46 3.75
N GLY A 476 0.80 -15.67 2.78
CA GLY A 476 0.89 -15.98 1.34
C GLY A 476 2.30 -16.31 0.86
N PRO A 477 3.31 -15.43 1.06
CA PRO A 477 4.69 -15.69 0.64
C PRO A 477 5.28 -16.97 1.24
N LEU A 478 5.02 -17.21 2.53
CA LEU A 478 5.50 -18.39 3.24
C LEU A 478 4.87 -19.66 2.67
N MET A 479 3.54 -19.68 2.54
CA MET A 479 2.81 -20.82 2.00
C MET A 479 3.20 -21.10 0.56
N ALA A 480 3.31 -20.07 -0.28
CA ALA A 480 3.69 -20.21 -1.68
C ALA A 480 5.07 -20.87 -1.84
N ARG A 481 6.08 -20.34 -1.16
CA ARG A 481 7.44 -20.90 -1.24
C ARG A 481 7.52 -22.30 -0.64
N TRP A 482 6.84 -22.56 0.48
CA TRP A 482 6.78 -23.90 1.06
C TRP A 482 6.07 -24.92 0.14
N MET A 483 4.93 -24.54 -0.46
CA MET A 483 4.18 -25.43 -1.36
C MET A 483 4.96 -25.76 -2.62
N ILE A 484 5.63 -24.78 -3.22
CA ILE A 484 6.43 -24.99 -4.43
C ILE A 484 7.65 -25.87 -4.13
N ASP A 485 8.33 -25.62 -3.02
CA ASP A 485 9.51 -26.39 -2.60
C ASP A 485 9.15 -27.85 -2.24
N ALA A 486 8.06 -28.06 -1.49
CA ALA A 486 7.67 -29.38 -1.00
C ALA A 486 6.86 -30.21 -2.02
N PHE A 487 5.99 -29.59 -2.81
CA PHE A 487 5.01 -30.28 -3.67
C PHE A 487 5.05 -29.86 -5.13
N GLY A 488 5.89 -28.89 -5.49
CA GLY A 488 6.04 -28.41 -6.86
C GLY A 488 4.94 -27.44 -7.31
N ARG A 489 5.13 -26.93 -8.54
CA ARG A 489 4.29 -25.87 -9.14
C ARG A 489 2.83 -26.25 -9.31
N ASN A 490 2.52 -27.48 -9.70
CA ASN A 490 1.14 -27.90 -9.97
C ASN A 490 0.27 -28.00 -8.70
N PHE A 491 0.87 -28.38 -7.57
CA PHE A 491 0.17 -28.37 -6.29
C PHE A 491 -0.18 -26.93 -5.88
N TYR A 492 0.77 -26.01 -6.02
CA TYR A 492 0.55 -24.58 -5.82
C TYR A 492 -0.54 -24.03 -6.75
N ALA A 493 -0.52 -24.38 -8.05
CA ALA A 493 -1.55 -23.98 -9.00
C ALA A 493 -2.95 -24.48 -8.61
N GLY A 494 -3.05 -25.73 -8.11
CA GLY A 494 -4.30 -26.28 -7.57
C GLY A 494 -4.81 -25.52 -6.35
N PHE A 495 -3.92 -25.17 -5.41
CA PHE A 495 -4.26 -24.32 -4.27
C PHE A 495 -4.80 -22.95 -4.72
N MET A 496 -4.13 -22.32 -5.68
CA MET A 496 -4.56 -21.04 -6.24
C MET A 496 -5.92 -21.13 -6.93
N LEU A 497 -6.18 -22.20 -7.69
CA LEU A 497 -7.48 -22.45 -8.31
C LEU A 497 -8.59 -22.58 -7.26
N VAL A 498 -8.37 -23.32 -6.17
CA VAL A 498 -9.34 -23.44 -5.08
C VAL A 498 -9.63 -22.07 -4.44
N LEU A 499 -8.61 -21.26 -4.18
CA LEU A 499 -8.80 -19.90 -3.66
C LEU A 499 -9.63 -19.03 -4.63
N MET A 500 -9.36 -19.11 -5.93
CA MET A 500 -10.12 -18.35 -6.93
C MET A 500 -11.57 -18.85 -7.03
N LEU A 501 -11.83 -20.16 -6.95
CA LEU A 501 -13.19 -20.70 -6.95
C LEU A 501 -14.01 -20.22 -5.74
N VAL A 502 -13.40 -20.18 -4.55
CA VAL A 502 -14.05 -19.63 -3.34
C VAL A 502 -14.33 -18.13 -3.51
N ALA A 503 -13.37 -17.38 -4.07
CA ALA A 503 -13.54 -15.95 -4.34
C ALA A 503 -14.66 -15.69 -5.36
N VAL A 504 -14.72 -16.47 -6.44
CA VAL A 504 -15.77 -16.38 -7.46
C VAL A 504 -17.14 -16.75 -6.89
N TRP A 505 -17.22 -17.80 -6.07
CA TRP A 505 -18.45 -18.15 -5.37
C TRP A 505 -18.96 -16.98 -4.51
N ALA A 506 -18.07 -16.35 -3.74
CA ALA A 506 -18.39 -15.20 -2.90
C ALA A 506 -18.91 -14.01 -3.74
N VAL A 507 -18.25 -13.70 -4.85
CA VAL A 507 -18.66 -12.63 -5.78
C VAL A 507 -20.03 -12.94 -6.41
N CYS A 508 -20.23 -14.15 -6.92
CA CYS A 508 -21.49 -14.55 -7.56
C CYS A 508 -22.66 -14.51 -6.58
N TYR A 509 -22.44 -14.98 -5.35
CA TYR A 509 -23.44 -14.92 -4.29
C TYR A 509 -23.80 -13.47 -3.95
N ALA A 510 -22.80 -12.61 -3.68
CA ALA A 510 -23.03 -11.20 -3.39
C ALA A 510 -23.76 -10.49 -4.53
N ALA A 511 -23.31 -10.68 -5.76
CA ALA A 511 -23.89 -10.06 -6.95
C ALA A 511 -25.34 -10.52 -7.21
N SER A 512 -25.65 -11.81 -6.97
CA SER A 512 -27.01 -12.34 -7.12
C SER A 512 -28.00 -11.76 -6.09
N ARG A 513 -27.51 -11.44 -4.88
CA ARG A 513 -28.32 -10.92 -3.78
C ARG A 513 -28.44 -9.39 -3.78
N ALA A 514 -27.42 -8.70 -4.29
CA ALA A 514 -27.45 -7.25 -4.47
C ALA A 514 -28.41 -6.83 -5.59
N ARG A 515 -28.75 -7.74 -6.51
CA ARG A 515 -29.72 -7.48 -7.57
C ARG A 515 -31.13 -7.41 -6.98
N LYS A 516 -31.74 -6.20 -6.95
CA LYS A 516 -33.20 -6.09 -6.77
C LYS A 516 -33.86 -6.95 -7.86
N PRO A 517 -34.87 -7.80 -7.56
CA PRO A 517 -35.79 -8.21 -8.60
C PRO A 517 -36.36 -6.91 -9.15
N SER A 518 -36.24 -6.72 -10.46
CA SER A 518 -36.94 -5.66 -11.15
C SER A 518 -38.43 -5.93 -10.92
N GLY A 519 -38.97 -5.40 -9.82
CA GLY A 519 -40.41 -5.31 -9.64
C GLY A 519 -40.96 -4.64 -10.90
N PRO A 520 -42.17 -5.02 -11.36
CA PRO A 520 -42.76 -4.47 -12.57
C PRO A 520 -42.53 -2.97 -12.57
N SER A 521 -41.76 -2.53 -13.57
CA SER A 521 -41.06 -1.26 -13.62
C SER A 521 -41.94 -0.12 -13.11
N ALA A 522 -41.41 0.73 -12.24
CA ALA A 522 -42.12 1.91 -11.71
C ALA A 522 -42.69 2.85 -12.80
N THR A 523 -42.34 2.64 -14.07
CA THR A 523 -43.06 3.19 -15.22
C THR A 523 -44.55 2.80 -15.26
N ALA A 524 -44.94 1.61 -14.80
CA ALA A 524 -46.34 1.21 -14.66
C ALA A 524 -47.08 1.97 -13.54
N VAL A 525 -46.37 2.37 -12.48
CA VAL A 525 -46.94 3.18 -11.39
C VAL A 525 -47.02 4.64 -11.80
N SER A 526 -46.05 5.15 -12.58
CA SER A 526 -46.11 6.51 -13.13
C SER A 526 -47.16 6.66 -14.25
N SER A 527 -47.47 5.61 -15.02
CA SER A 527 -48.58 5.66 -15.97
C SER A 527 -49.93 5.58 -15.27
N ALA A 528 -50.06 4.77 -14.22
CA ALA A 528 -51.28 4.70 -13.42
C ALA A 528 -51.54 6.01 -12.64
N ALA A 529 -50.50 6.68 -12.14
CA ALA A 529 -50.65 7.97 -11.47
C ALA A 529 -51.01 9.12 -12.43
N LYS A 530 -50.71 8.99 -13.73
CA LYS A 530 -51.10 9.96 -14.78
C LYS A 530 -52.51 9.75 -15.33
N GLU A 531 -53.12 8.59 -15.14
CA GLU A 531 -54.52 8.34 -15.55
C GLU A 531 -55.55 8.72 -14.47
N VAL A 532 -55.11 9.04 -13.25
CA VAL A 532 -55.98 9.42 -12.12
C VAL A 532 -56.00 10.94 -11.86
N SER A 533 -55.22 11.72 -12.62
CA SER A 533 -55.27 13.19 -12.67
C SER A 533 -55.82 13.67 -13.99
#